data_AF-A0A0H2YHZ2-F1
#
_entry.id   AF-A0A0H2YHZ2-F1
#
_cell.length_a   1.000
_cell.length_b   1.000
_cell.length_c   1.000
_cell.angle_alpha   90.00
_cell.angle_beta   90.00
_cell.angle_gamma   90.00
#
_symmetry.space_group_name_H-M   'P 1'
#
loop_
_entity.id
_entity.type
_entity.pdbx_description
1 polymer ?
#
loop_
_entity_poly.entity_id
_entity_poly.type
_entity_poly.pdbx_seq_one_letter_code
_entity_poly.pdbx_strand_id
1 'polypeptide(L)'
;MKSLTPQLLNGQQLHDQLQQVTQGIDQAIDWVKSTRQHAVRLDREAEHLTIKLRRMRNKAHPLSETALTAMTIGFVGQSQAGKKHLISALAANEHGRLENTLGGKKLDFWQQIRPEYQTTGLVTRFSYQTEGHQTHGHESRATNEAYPVQLTLLSEVDIAKIIARAFLLDCPQENPAYSLDEQQITEHLRQLMMHRRPIINAGINSDDVIALWDSLAHHDTQRQKELATHFWPTAIELAPYLSIDDRAKLFSLLWGENDPLTDAYRHFSYILQHLSGTQKLLAPLSVLVDDTLLPANGVMNIATLGDLNTPADNPIQVLPLINGHTAKCVTLSQAELTLLAVELKIPLDKPARESAFESVELLNFPDARGSQTIPALMENAAYPLASLLSQAKNAYLLERYTNQQQINLLLVCTATDQRSDTLAS
;
A
#
# COMPACT_ATOMS: atom_id res chain seq x y z
N MET A 1 -18.67 32.75 1.49
CA MET A 1 -18.41 31.51 0.73
C MET A 1 -19.32 30.43 1.30
N LYS A 2 -20.08 29.72 0.47
CA LYS A 2 -20.98 28.65 0.92
C LYS A 2 -20.14 27.54 1.55
N SER A 3 -20.53 27.09 2.74
CA SER A 3 -19.88 25.97 3.41
C SER A 3 -20.00 24.71 2.56
N LEU A 4 -18.93 23.92 2.50
CA LEU A 4 -18.86 22.64 1.79
C LEU A 4 -19.63 21.51 2.52
N THR A 5 -20.67 21.86 3.30
CA THR A 5 -21.46 20.93 4.12
C THR A 5 -22.55 20.08 3.39
N PRO A 6 -22.77 20.10 2.05
CA PRO A 6 -23.65 19.11 1.42
C PRO A 6 -22.98 17.76 1.08
N GLN A 7 -21.69 17.57 1.39
CA GLN A 7 -20.90 16.43 0.86
C GLN A 7 -21.23 15.06 1.48
N LEU A 8 -21.57 14.98 2.77
CA LEU A 8 -21.75 13.67 3.45
C LEU A 8 -23.06 12.94 3.07
N LEU A 9 -24.14 13.68 2.83
CA LEU A 9 -25.42 13.09 2.38
C LEU A 9 -25.31 12.46 0.98
N ASN A 10 -24.53 13.09 0.08
CA ASN A 10 -24.21 12.51 -1.23
C ASN A 10 -23.22 11.34 -1.12
N GLY A 11 -22.27 11.41 -0.18
CA GLY A 11 -21.28 10.34 0.06
C GLY A 11 -21.93 9.04 0.53
N GLN A 12 -22.84 9.10 1.51
CA GLN A 12 -23.56 7.91 1.98
C GLN A 12 -24.43 7.29 0.88
N GLN A 13 -25.16 8.12 0.12
CA GLN A 13 -25.97 7.62 -0.99
C GLN A 13 -25.10 6.95 -2.06
N LEU A 14 -23.94 7.54 -2.40
CA LEU A 14 -23.00 6.95 -3.36
C LEU A 14 -22.41 5.63 -2.83
N HIS A 15 -22.05 5.59 -1.54
CA HIS A 15 -21.59 4.37 -0.87
C HIS A 15 -22.64 3.25 -0.98
N ASP A 16 -23.89 3.52 -0.60
CA ASP A 16 -24.98 2.53 -0.64
C ASP A 16 -25.23 2.04 -2.08
N GLN A 17 -25.19 2.93 -3.07
CA GLN A 17 -25.33 2.56 -4.49
C GLN A 17 -24.19 1.66 -4.97
N LEU A 18 -22.95 1.98 -4.62
CA LEU A 18 -21.78 1.17 -4.98
C LEU A 18 -21.78 -0.18 -4.25
N GLN A 19 -22.25 -0.24 -3.01
CA GLN A 19 -22.45 -1.50 -2.29
C GLN A 19 -23.48 -2.39 -2.98
N GLN A 20 -24.60 -1.83 -3.45
CA GLN A 20 -25.58 -2.57 -4.25
C GLN A 20 -24.98 -3.12 -5.55
N VAL A 21 -24.11 -2.34 -6.22
CA VAL A 21 -23.38 -2.81 -7.41
C VAL A 21 -22.47 -3.99 -7.05
N THR A 22 -21.70 -3.92 -5.95
CA THR A 22 -20.84 -5.03 -5.53
C THR A 22 -21.65 -6.28 -5.18
N GLN A 23 -22.78 -6.13 -4.49
CA GLN A 23 -23.68 -7.24 -4.17
C GLN A 23 -24.30 -7.87 -5.43
N GLY A 24 -24.69 -7.06 -6.41
CA GLY A 24 -25.19 -7.54 -7.70
C GLY A 24 -24.13 -8.31 -8.49
N ILE A 25 -22.87 -7.88 -8.40
CA ILE A 25 -21.74 -8.61 -8.99
C ILE A 25 -21.54 -9.96 -8.32
N ASP A 26 -21.64 -10.04 -6.99
CA ASP A 26 -21.53 -11.30 -6.25
C ASP A 26 -22.61 -12.30 -6.67
N GLN A 27 -23.86 -11.83 -6.74
CA GLN A 27 -24.99 -12.62 -7.23
C GLN A 27 -24.78 -13.10 -8.68
N ALA A 28 -24.21 -12.26 -9.55
CA ALA A 28 -23.90 -12.64 -10.92
C ALA A 28 -22.80 -13.71 -10.99
N ILE A 29 -21.75 -13.61 -10.16
CA ILE A 29 -20.69 -14.62 -10.06
C ILE A 29 -21.28 -15.97 -9.60
N ASP A 30 -22.13 -15.96 -8.58
CA ASP A 30 -22.81 -17.16 -8.08
C ASP A 30 -23.76 -17.77 -9.11
N TRP A 31 -24.47 -16.93 -9.86
CA TRP A 31 -25.33 -17.36 -10.96
C TRP A 31 -24.52 -18.01 -12.09
N VAL A 32 -23.39 -17.43 -12.50
CA VAL A 32 -22.49 -18.03 -13.50
C VAL A 32 -22.00 -19.40 -13.01
N LYS A 33 -21.57 -19.47 -11.75
CA LYS A 33 -21.04 -20.70 -11.14
C LYS A 33 -22.07 -21.84 -11.07
N SER A 34 -23.32 -21.53 -10.74
CA SER A 34 -24.39 -22.52 -10.68
C SER A 34 -24.91 -22.91 -12.08
N THR A 35 -25.09 -21.94 -12.97
CA THR A 35 -25.72 -22.16 -14.28
C THR A 35 -24.77 -22.82 -15.29
N ARG A 36 -23.45 -22.62 -15.17
CA ARG A 36 -22.47 -23.22 -16.10
C ARG A 36 -22.57 -24.76 -16.15
N GLN A 37 -22.98 -25.40 -15.06
CA GLN A 37 -23.13 -26.86 -14.98
C GLN A 37 -24.23 -27.42 -15.92
N HIS A 38 -25.17 -26.58 -16.34
CA HIS A 38 -26.33 -26.99 -17.12
C HIS A 38 -26.44 -26.27 -18.48
N ALA A 39 -25.52 -25.35 -18.79
CA ALA A 39 -25.56 -24.53 -20.00
C ALA A 39 -24.19 -24.52 -20.71
N VAL A 40 -24.03 -25.40 -21.70
CA VAL A 40 -22.77 -25.60 -22.46
C VAL A 40 -22.23 -24.29 -23.05
N ARG A 41 -23.10 -23.40 -23.55
CA ARG A 41 -22.65 -22.11 -24.10
C ARG A 41 -22.11 -21.18 -23.03
N LEU A 42 -22.74 -21.14 -21.86
CA LEU A 42 -22.28 -20.32 -20.73
C LEU A 42 -20.96 -20.87 -20.17
N ASP A 43 -20.84 -22.19 -20.07
CA ASP A 43 -19.63 -22.85 -19.54
C ASP A 43 -18.37 -22.45 -20.29
N ARG A 44 -18.45 -22.32 -21.63
CA ARG A 44 -17.35 -21.86 -22.49
C ARG A 44 -16.86 -20.45 -22.18
N GLU A 45 -17.71 -19.59 -21.60
CA GLU A 45 -17.38 -18.19 -21.31
C GLU A 45 -17.31 -17.89 -19.81
N ALA A 46 -17.65 -18.85 -18.96
CA ALA A 46 -17.87 -18.65 -17.52
C ALA A 46 -16.64 -18.06 -16.81
N GLU A 47 -15.45 -18.56 -17.12
CA GLU A 47 -14.18 -18.07 -16.54
C GLU A 47 -13.92 -16.61 -16.91
N HIS A 48 -13.99 -16.29 -18.20
CA HIS A 48 -13.79 -14.93 -18.69
C HIS A 48 -14.83 -13.94 -18.15
N LEU A 49 -16.11 -14.36 -18.06
CA LEU A 49 -17.17 -13.55 -17.45
C LEU A 49 -16.91 -13.32 -15.96
N THR A 50 -16.50 -14.35 -15.22
CA THR A 50 -16.16 -14.26 -13.80
C THR A 50 -15.00 -13.30 -13.57
N ILE A 51 -13.94 -13.38 -14.39
CA ILE A 51 -12.80 -12.45 -14.32
C ILE A 51 -13.26 -11.01 -14.57
N LYS A 52 -14.09 -10.77 -15.58
CA LYS A 52 -14.66 -9.44 -15.86
C LYS A 52 -15.48 -8.90 -14.69
N LEU A 53 -16.34 -9.74 -14.10
CA LEU A 53 -17.15 -9.39 -12.93
C LEU A 53 -16.27 -9.00 -11.74
N ARG A 54 -15.25 -9.80 -11.42
CA ARG A 54 -14.29 -9.50 -10.35
C ARG A 54 -13.49 -8.22 -10.62
N ARG A 55 -13.06 -7.97 -11.85
CA ARG A 55 -12.43 -6.68 -12.23
C ARG A 55 -13.34 -5.48 -11.98
N MET A 56 -14.63 -5.62 -12.24
CA MET A 56 -15.60 -4.55 -11.92
C MET A 56 -15.75 -4.38 -10.41
N ARG A 57 -15.78 -5.48 -9.64
CA ARG A 57 -15.80 -5.44 -8.17
C ARG A 57 -14.58 -4.74 -7.59
N ASN A 58 -13.38 -5.03 -8.12
CA ASN A 58 -12.12 -4.37 -7.75
C ASN A 58 -12.12 -2.86 -7.98
N LYS A 59 -12.95 -2.35 -8.90
CA LYS A 59 -13.11 -0.91 -9.12
C LYS A 59 -14.18 -0.30 -8.23
N ALA A 60 -15.31 -1.00 -8.05
CA ALA A 60 -16.44 -0.51 -7.28
C ALA A 60 -16.18 -0.49 -5.76
N HIS A 61 -15.51 -1.50 -5.22
CA HIS A 61 -15.29 -1.62 -3.78
C HIS A 61 -14.40 -0.49 -3.20
N PRO A 62 -13.24 -0.13 -3.78
CA PRO A 62 -12.49 1.02 -3.25
C PRO A 62 -13.24 2.35 -3.38
N LEU A 63 -14.05 2.52 -4.43
CA LEU A 63 -14.92 3.69 -4.57
C LEU A 63 -15.98 3.76 -3.47
N SER A 64 -16.59 2.63 -3.08
CA SER A 64 -17.58 2.63 -1.98
C SER A 64 -16.92 3.03 -0.67
N GLU A 65 -15.74 2.48 -0.36
CA GLU A 65 -15.01 2.84 0.87
C GLU A 65 -14.61 4.32 0.87
N THR A 66 -14.10 4.82 -0.26
CA THR A 66 -13.64 6.22 -0.38
C THR A 66 -14.81 7.21 -0.30
N ALA A 67 -16.02 6.84 -0.73
CA ALA A 67 -17.20 7.71 -0.67
C ALA A 67 -17.55 8.17 0.76
N LEU A 68 -17.09 7.45 1.79
CA LEU A 68 -17.27 7.79 3.20
C LEU A 68 -16.09 8.57 3.81
N THR A 69 -15.00 8.74 3.06
CA THR A 69 -13.79 9.41 3.54
C THR A 69 -13.80 10.90 3.22
N ALA A 70 -12.98 11.66 3.96
CA ALA A 70 -12.78 13.07 3.69
C ALA A 70 -12.12 13.28 2.32
N MET A 71 -12.41 14.44 1.70
CA MET A 71 -11.71 14.80 0.46
C MET A 71 -10.21 14.86 0.72
N THR A 72 -9.44 14.32 -0.21
CA THR A 72 -8.00 14.15 -0.05
C THR A 72 -7.22 14.86 -1.16
N ILE A 73 -6.22 15.66 -0.79
CA ILE A 73 -5.27 16.31 -1.70
C ILE A 73 -3.91 15.62 -1.59
N GLY A 74 -3.42 15.03 -2.68
CA GLY A 74 -2.10 14.42 -2.77
C GLY A 74 -1.02 15.37 -3.28
N PHE A 75 0.15 15.36 -2.65
CA PHE A 75 1.34 16.12 -3.05
C PHE A 75 2.41 15.17 -3.55
N VAL A 76 2.75 15.31 -4.84
CA VAL A 76 3.82 14.55 -5.52
C VAL A 76 4.78 15.51 -6.22
N GLY A 77 5.88 15.02 -6.78
CA GLY A 77 6.84 15.82 -7.53
C GLY A 77 8.24 15.87 -6.91
N GLN A 78 9.15 16.53 -7.62
CA GLN A 78 10.59 16.53 -7.33
C GLN A 78 11.00 17.61 -6.32
N SER A 79 10.20 18.67 -6.19
CA SER A 79 10.52 19.77 -5.27
C SER A 79 10.04 19.46 -3.86
N GLN A 80 10.93 18.94 -3.01
CA GLN A 80 10.61 18.71 -1.59
C GLN A 80 10.33 20.03 -0.86
N ALA A 81 11.08 21.08 -1.16
CA ALA A 81 10.84 22.42 -0.61
C ALA A 81 9.47 22.95 -1.05
N GLY A 82 9.08 22.77 -2.32
CA GLY A 82 7.76 23.13 -2.83
C GLY A 82 6.63 22.35 -2.17
N LYS A 83 6.77 21.03 -2.01
CA LYS A 83 5.80 20.19 -1.27
C LYS A 83 5.64 20.67 0.16
N LYS A 84 6.75 20.84 0.88
CA LYS A 84 6.77 21.33 2.27
C LYS A 84 6.08 22.69 2.37
N HIS A 85 6.38 23.62 1.46
CA HIS A 85 5.79 24.94 1.43
C HIS A 85 4.26 24.88 1.24
N LEU A 86 3.77 24.12 0.25
CA LEU A 86 2.34 24.00 -0.01
C LEU A 86 1.59 23.30 1.13
N ILE A 87 2.15 22.20 1.65
CA ILE A 87 1.57 21.51 2.80
C ILE A 87 1.52 22.47 4.00
N SER A 88 2.58 23.21 4.28
CA SER A 88 2.58 24.20 5.36
C SER A 88 1.61 25.36 5.11
N ALA A 89 1.42 25.80 3.86
CA ALA A 89 0.44 26.84 3.56
C ALA A 89 -1.00 26.40 3.86
N LEU A 90 -1.33 25.11 3.66
CA LEU A 90 -2.67 24.57 3.86
C LEU A 90 -2.91 24.00 5.26
N ALA A 91 -1.88 23.39 5.86
CA ALA A 91 -1.99 22.59 7.08
C ALA A 91 -1.40 23.26 8.33
N ALA A 92 -0.54 24.27 8.17
CA ALA A 92 0.12 24.85 9.32
C ALA A 92 -0.83 25.67 10.19
N ASN A 93 -0.49 25.71 11.47
CA ASN A 93 -1.15 26.60 12.42
C ASN A 93 -0.85 28.10 12.12
N GLU A 94 -1.38 28.99 12.94
CA GLU A 94 -1.15 30.44 12.84
C GLU A 94 0.35 30.80 12.83
N HIS A 95 1.20 30.02 13.48
CA HIS A 95 2.65 30.22 13.54
C HIS A 95 3.43 29.58 12.38
N GLY A 96 2.74 28.98 11.39
CA GLY A 96 3.38 28.36 10.24
C GLY A 96 4.06 27.02 10.55
N ARG A 97 3.71 26.39 11.68
CA ARG A 97 4.22 25.09 12.10
C ARG A 97 3.17 23.98 11.94
N LEU A 98 3.63 22.79 11.62
CA LEU A 98 2.82 21.57 11.63
C LEU A 98 3.01 20.88 12.98
N GLU A 99 2.28 21.38 13.98
CA GLU A 99 2.31 20.83 15.34
C GLU A 99 1.27 19.71 15.49
N ASN A 100 1.70 18.61 16.09
CA ASN A 100 0.86 17.45 16.40
C ASN A 100 1.14 16.94 17.82
N THR A 101 0.12 16.40 18.48
CA THR A 101 0.26 15.74 19.77
C THR A 101 0.16 14.22 19.63
N LEU A 102 1.23 13.50 19.99
CA LEU A 102 1.30 12.03 20.02
C LEU A 102 1.78 11.57 21.41
N GLY A 103 1.01 10.72 22.08
CA GLY A 103 1.38 10.19 23.41
C GLY A 103 1.60 11.30 24.46
N GLY A 104 0.83 12.38 24.37
CA GLY A 104 0.99 13.57 25.22
C GLY A 104 2.21 14.45 24.91
N LYS A 105 3.00 14.13 23.88
CA LYS A 105 4.15 14.93 23.42
C LYS A 105 3.76 15.77 22.22
N LYS A 106 4.06 17.07 22.26
CA LYS A 106 3.94 17.98 21.13
C LYS A 106 5.18 17.89 20.26
N LEU A 107 4.98 17.68 18.97
CA LEU A 107 6.04 17.54 17.97
C LEU A 107 5.78 18.48 16.80
N ASP A 108 6.86 19.05 16.24
CA ASP A 108 6.83 19.65 14.90
C ASP A 108 7.17 18.58 13.86
N PHE A 109 6.26 18.39 12.90
CA PHE A 109 6.41 17.35 11.89
C PHE A 109 7.71 17.47 11.09
N TRP A 110 8.06 18.67 10.61
CA TRP A 110 9.20 18.86 9.72
C TRP A 110 10.54 18.85 10.46
N GLN A 111 10.55 19.19 11.75
CA GLN A 111 11.77 19.20 12.55
C GLN A 111 12.05 17.84 13.21
N GLN A 112 11.01 17.16 13.69
CA GLN A 112 11.17 16.01 14.58
C GLN A 112 10.73 14.68 13.95
N ILE A 113 9.73 14.67 13.06
CA ILE A 113 9.19 13.42 12.48
C ILE A 113 9.76 13.15 11.08
N ARG A 114 9.83 14.17 10.22
CA ARG A 114 10.33 14.08 8.84
C ARG A 114 11.31 15.22 8.54
N PRO A 115 12.55 15.16 9.06
CA PRO A 115 13.58 16.11 8.69
C PRO A 115 14.00 15.94 7.22
N GLU A 116 14.47 17.03 6.59
CA GLU A 116 14.78 17.07 5.15
C GLU A 116 15.94 16.15 4.73
N TYR A 117 16.83 15.79 5.66
CA TYR A 117 17.95 14.90 5.39
C TYR A 117 17.56 13.41 5.37
N GLN A 118 16.34 13.04 5.81
CA GLN A 118 15.86 11.66 5.77
C GLN A 118 15.00 11.42 4.52
N THR A 119 15.28 10.31 3.83
CA THR A 119 14.43 9.83 2.75
C THR A 119 13.38 8.88 3.33
N THR A 120 12.10 9.15 3.04
CA THR A 120 10.98 8.32 3.51
C THR A 120 10.48 7.36 2.43
N GLY A 121 10.02 6.19 2.86
CA GLY A 121 9.42 5.16 2.03
C GLY A 121 7.93 4.94 2.27
N LEU A 122 7.24 5.89 2.90
CA LEU A 122 5.81 5.82 3.21
C LEU A 122 5.10 7.15 2.92
N VAL A 123 3.78 7.11 2.80
CA VAL A 123 2.93 8.30 2.63
C VAL A 123 2.57 8.87 4.00
N THR A 124 2.61 10.19 4.17
CA THR A 124 2.09 10.82 5.39
C THR A 124 0.70 11.40 5.13
N ARG A 125 -0.30 10.99 5.92
CA ARG A 125 -1.65 11.58 5.92
C ARG A 125 -1.79 12.57 7.07
N PHE A 126 -2.14 13.81 6.75
CA PHE A 126 -2.50 14.82 7.73
C PHE A 126 -4.02 14.96 7.81
N SER A 127 -4.55 14.93 9.03
CA SER A 127 -5.99 15.01 9.30
C SER A 127 -6.24 15.86 10.53
N TYR A 128 -7.18 16.80 10.45
CA TYR A 128 -7.61 17.60 11.61
C TYR A 128 -8.48 16.78 12.56
N GLN A 129 -8.28 16.99 13.87
CA GLN A 129 -9.17 16.44 14.88
C GLN A 129 -10.41 17.33 15.00
N THR A 130 -11.46 17.08 14.22
CA THR A 130 -12.72 17.82 14.40
C THR A 130 -13.56 17.16 15.49
N GLU A 131 -13.61 17.78 16.67
CA GLU A 131 -14.58 17.41 17.71
C GLU A 131 -16.00 17.70 17.17
N GLY A 132 -16.75 16.65 16.81
CA GLY A 132 -18.16 16.77 16.41
C GLY A 132 -18.50 16.26 15.01
N HIS A 133 -17.53 16.00 14.15
CA HIS A 133 -17.76 15.27 12.90
C HIS A 133 -17.44 13.79 13.14
N GLN A 134 -18.40 13.08 13.72
CA GLN A 134 -18.49 11.63 13.58
C GLN A 134 -18.82 11.33 12.11
N THR A 135 -17.81 11.36 11.25
CA THR A 135 -17.90 10.75 9.92
C THR A 135 -18.04 9.25 10.14
N HIS A 136 -19.20 8.71 9.73
CA HIS A 136 -19.47 7.27 9.75
C HIS A 136 -18.36 6.54 9.00
N GLY A 137 -17.50 5.83 9.75
CA GLY A 137 -16.32 5.14 9.22
C GLY A 137 -15.06 5.29 10.08
N HIS A 138 -14.98 6.27 10.98
CA HIS A 138 -13.85 6.38 11.90
C HIS A 138 -14.06 5.52 13.14
N GLU A 139 -13.32 4.41 13.18
CA GLU A 139 -13.06 3.57 14.34
C GLU A 139 -12.93 4.42 15.62
N SER A 140 -13.72 4.05 16.64
CA SER A 140 -13.66 4.63 17.98
C SER A 140 -12.20 4.72 18.42
N ARG A 141 -11.75 5.96 18.59
CA ARG A 141 -10.39 6.38 18.94
C ARG A 141 -9.91 5.63 20.19
N ALA A 142 -9.20 4.52 19.98
CA ALA A 142 -8.30 3.98 21.00
C ALA A 142 -7.08 4.90 21.04
N THR A 143 -7.17 6.05 21.74
CA THR A 143 -5.99 6.81 22.14
C THR A 143 -5.23 5.98 23.14
N ASN A 144 -4.41 5.06 22.63
CA ASN A 144 -3.46 4.32 23.42
C ASN A 144 -2.25 5.22 23.61
N GLU A 145 -2.12 5.84 24.79
CA GLU A 145 -1.00 6.74 25.07
C GLU A 145 0.37 6.06 24.94
N ALA A 146 0.45 4.75 25.20
CA ALA A 146 1.68 3.97 25.06
C ALA A 146 2.01 3.63 23.58
N TYR A 147 0.99 3.56 22.71
CA TYR A 147 1.14 3.28 21.29
C TYR A 147 0.42 4.35 20.45
N PRO A 148 0.94 5.60 20.43
CA PRO A 148 0.23 6.72 19.85
C PRO A 148 0.34 6.82 18.32
N VAL A 149 1.25 6.07 17.70
CA VAL A 149 1.53 6.16 16.27
C VAL A 149 0.62 5.20 15.50
N GLN A 150 -0.21 5.73 14.60
CA GLN A 150 -1.07 4.90 13.74
C GLN A 150 -0.44 4.69 12.36
N LEU A 151 -0.28 3.44 11.97
CA LEU A 151 0.27 3.05 10.67
C LEU A 151 -0.73 2.18 9.90
N THR A 152 -0.78 2.40 8.59
CA THR A 152 -1.40 1.48 7.63
C THR A 152 -0.30 0.63 6.99
N LEU A 153 -0.54 -0.67 6.84
CA LEU A 153 0.40 -1.65 6.30
C LEU A 153 0.06 -2.09 4.88
N LEU A 154 1.06 -2.68 4.22
CA LEU A 154 0.91 -3.44 2.99
C LEU A 154 0.09 -4.70 3.26
N SER A 155 -0.71 -5.11 2.28
CA SER A 155 -1.30 -6.45 2.22
C SER A 155 -0.35 -7.41 1.49
N GLU A 156 -0.63 -8.72 1.57
CA GLU A 156 0.22 -9.73 0.93
C GLU A 156 0.28 -9.56 -0.60
N VAL A 157 -0.82 -9.16 -1.24
CA VAL A 157 -0.82 -8.86 -2.68
C VAL A 157 0.02 -7.63 -3.02
N ASP A 158 0.12 -6.66 -2.10
CA ASP A 158 0.99 -5.51 -2.31
C ASP A 158 2.47 -5.92 -2.24
N ILE A 159 2.81 -6.87 -1.37
CA ILE A 159 4.15 -7.49 -1.36
C ILE A 159 4.41 -8.16 -2.72
N ALA A 160 3.48 -8.96 -3.25
CA ALA A 160 3.65 -9.58 -4.57
C ALA A 160 3.88 -8.53 -5.68
N LYS A 161 3.12 -7.42 -5.68
CA LYS A 161 3.29 -6.31 -6.63
C LYS A 161 4.66 -5.64 -6.50
N ILE A 162 5.12 -5.39 -5.28
CA ILE A 162 6.43 -4.78 -5.00
C ILE A 162 7.57 -5.72 -5.43
N ILE A 163 7.48 -7.00 -5.12
CA ILE A 163 8.49 -8.00 -5.50
C ILE A 163 8.57 -8.15 -7.02
N ALA A 164 7.43 -8.25 -7.70
CA ALA A 164 7.40 -8.30 -9.15
C ALA A 164 7.91 -6.98 -9.77
N ARG A 165 7.61 -5.83 -9.17
CA ARG A 165 8.16 -4.54 -9.60
C ARG A 165 9.67 -4.45 -9.40
N ALA A 166 10.19 -4.97 -8.28
CA ALA A 166 11.62 -5.07 -8.00
C ALA A 166 12.33 -5.88 -9.08
N PHE A 167 11.78 -7.03 -9.49
CA PHE A 167 12.30 -7.80 -10.60
C PHE A 167 12.37 -6.99 -11.91
N LEU A 168 11.31 -6.24 -12.24
CA LEU A 168 11.27 -5.43 -13.47
C LEU A 168 12.23 -4.24 -13.46
N LEU A 169 12.66 -3.76 -12.29
CA LEU A 169 13.67 -2.70 -12.18
C LEU A 169 15.09 -3.21 -12.49
N ASP A 170 15.38 -4.48 -12.19
CA ASP A 170 16.71 -5.09 -12.34
C ASP A 170 16.83 -5.92 -13.64
N CYS A 171 15.71 -6.37 -14.20
CA CYS A 171 15.69 -7.19 -15.42
C CYS A 171 15.69 -6.32 -16.69
N PRO A 172 16.63 -6.56 -17.64
CA PRO A 172 16.52 -6.01 -18.99
C PRO A 172 15.26 -6.58 -19.65
N GLN A 173 14.38 -5.70 -20.14
CA GLN A 173 13.09 -6.04 -20.76
C GLN A 173 13.19 -6.97 -22.00
N GLU A 174 14.41 -7.26 -22.48
CA GLU A 174 14.70 -8.02 -23.70
C GLU A 174 15.51 -9.31 -23.45
N ASN A 175 15.70 -9.74 -22.19
CA ASN A 175 16.50 -10.94 -21.93
C ASN A 175 15.69 -12.24 -22.21
N PRO A 176 16.02 -13.02 -23.25
CA PRO A 176 15.29 -14.24 -23.60
C PRO A 176 15.39 -15.34 -22.54
N ALA A 177 16.34 -15.23 -21.59
CA ALA A 177 16.47 -16.15 -20.46
C ALA A 177 15.24 -16.18 -19.53
N TYR A 178 14.36 -15.18 -19.60
CA TYR A 178 13.12 -15.11 -18.82
C TYR A 178 11.84 -15.37 -19.63
N SER A 179 11.99 -15.89 -20.86
CA SER A 179 10.85 -16.40 -21.63
C SER A 179 10.25 -17.61 -20.92
N LEU A 180 8.93 -17.62 -20.76
CA LEU A 180 8.24 -18.67 -20.03
C LEU A 180 7.76 -19.73 -21.01
N ASP A 181 8.23 -20.96 -20.84
CA ASP A 181 7.74 -22.09 -21.63
C ASP A 181 6.38 -22.58 -21.09
N GLU A 182 5.45 -22.89 -21.99
CA GLU A 182 4.11 -23.36 -21.65
C GLU A 182 4.16 -24.68 -20.87
N GLN A 183 5.13 -25.55 -21.17
CA GLN A 183 5.34 -26.79 -20.43
C GLN A 183 5.80 -26.52 -18.99
N GLN A 184 6.69 -25.54 -18.79
CA GLN A 184 7.14 -25.14 -17.46
C GLN A 184 5.99 -24.58 -16.63
N ILE A 185 5.17 -23.69 -17.21
CA ILE A 185 3.97 -23.16 -16.54
C ILE A 185 3.04 -24.30 -16.15
N THR A 186 2.77 -25.22 -17.06
CA THR A 186 1.83 -26.33 -16.83
C THR A 186 2.32 -27.26 -15.72
N GLU A 187 3.60 -27.65 -15.74
CA GLU A 187 4.19 -28.51 -14.71
C GLU A 187 4.22 -27.82 -13.34
N HIS A 188 4.58 -26.54 -13.31
CA HIS A 188 4.58 -25.73 -12.10
C HIS A 188 3.19 -25.67 -11.45
N LEU A 189 2.14 -25.39 -12.24
CA LEU A 189 0.76 -25.38 -11.78
C LEU A 189 0.28 -26.76 -11.34
N ARG A 190 0.62 -27.82 -12.10
CA ARG A 190 0.25 -29.21 -11.77
C ARG A 190 0.80 -29.60 -10.40
N GLN A 191 2.05 -29.25 -10.12
CA GLN A 191 2.67 -29.53 -8.82
C GLN A 191 1.91 -28.82 -7.70
N LEU A 192 1.68 -27.51 -7.82
CA LEU A 192 0.99 -26.71 -6.79
C LEU A 192 -0.47 -27.10 -6.59
N MET A 193 -1.14 -27.62 -7.60
CA MET A 193 -2.50 -28.12 -7.49
C MET A 193 -2.61 -29.30 -6.50
N MET A 194 -1.52 -30.07 -6.31
CA MET A 194 -1.44 -31.12 -5.28
C MET A 194 -1.33 -30.55 -3.85
N HIS A 195 -0.93 -29.29 -3.71
CA HIS A 195 -0.83 -28.58 -2.44
C HIS A 195 -2.10 -27.78 -2.09
N ARG A 196 -3.13 -27.83 -2.95
CA ARG A 196 -4.40 -27.16 -2.72
C ARG A 196 -5.06 -27.66 -1.43
N ARG A 197 -5.30 -26.75 -0.49
CA ARG A 197 -6.00 -27.05 0.77
C ARG A 197 -7.52 -27.01 0.58
N PRO A 198 -8.29 -27.70 1.43
CA PRO A 198 -9.75 -27.69 1.36
C PRO A 198 -10.38 -26.37 1.86
N ILE A 199 -9.64 -25.58 2.64
CA ILE A 199 -10.09 -24.33 3.27
C ILE A 199 -9.24 -23.19 2.74
N ILE A 200 -9.88 -22.03 2.52
CA ILE A 200 -9.20 -20.80 2.14
C ILE A 200 -8.20 -20.41 3.23
N ASN A 201 -6.99 -20.10 2.81
CA ASN A 201 -5.95 -19.57 3.67
C ASN A 201 -5.96 -18.04 3.55
N ALA A 202 -5.96 -17.35 4.70
CA ALA A 202 -5.96 -15.90 4.74
C ALA A 202 -4.72 -15.29 4.04
N GLY A 203 -4.86 -14.04 3.60
CA GLY A 203 -3.79 -13.24 3.00
C GLY A 203 -4.07 -12.80 1.57
N ILE A 204 -4.42 -13.74 0.68
CA ILE A 204 -4.73 -13.45 -0.74
C ILE A 204 -6.03 -14.13 -1.14
N ASN A 205 -6.93 -13.36 -1.75
CA ASN A 205 -8.15 -13.85 -2.38
C ASN A 205 -8.07 -13.77 -3.92
N SER A 206 -9.08 -14.30 -4.62
CA SER A 206 -9.10 -14.31 -6.10
C SER A 206 -9.12 -12.91 -6.74
N ASP A 207 -9.70 -11.92 -6.07
CA ASP A 207 -9.73 -10.53 -6.53
C ASP A 207 -8.36 -9.87 -6.41
N ASP A 208 -7.62 -10.20 -5.35
CA ASP A 208 -6.24 -9.75 -5.16
C ASP A 208 -5.36 -10.29 -6.29
N VAL A 209 -5.50 -11.55 -6.68
CA VAL A 209 -4.75 -12.14 -7.80
C VAL A 209 -5.07 -11.42 -9.12
N ILE A 210 -6.34 -11.06 -9.35
CA ILE A 210 -6.73 -10.25 -10.53
C ILE A 210 -6.10 -8.86 -10.46
N ALA A 211 -6.08 -8.22 -9.29
CA ALA A 211 -5.45 -6.92 -9.11
C ALA A 211 -3.92 -6.97 -9.31
N LEU A 212 -3.27 -8.09 -8.96
CA LEU A 212 -1.87 -8.35 -9.27
C LEU A 212 -1.66 -8.49 -10.78
N TRP A 213 -2.51 -9.29 -11.45
CA TRP A 213 -2.46 -9.45 -12.91
C TRP A 213 -2.61 -8.10 -13.62
N ASP A 214 -3.63 -7.32 -13.28
CA ASP A 214 -3.91 -6.04 -13.94
C ASP A 214 -2.76 -5.03 -13.74
N SER A 215 -2.13 -5.02 -12.56
CA SER A 215 -0.94 -4.20 -12.28
C SER A 215 0.24 -4.63 -13.17
N LEU A 216 0.53 -5.92 -13.26
CA LEU A 216 1.64 -6.43 -14.08
C LEU A 216 1.40 -6.26 -15.58
N ALA A 217 0.15 -6.38 -16.06
CA ALA A 217 -0.17 -6.18 -17.46
C ALA A 217 0.15 -4.75 -17.94
N HIS A 218 0.16 -3.78 -17.03
CA HIS A 218 0.52 -2.40 -17.29
C HIS A 218 2.04 -2.18 -17.42
N HIS A 219 2.84 -2.99 -16.73
CA HIS A 219 4.30 -2.82 -16.64
C HIS A 219 5.10 -3.83 -17.49
N ASP A 220 4.51 -4.97 -17.85
CA ASP A 220 5.15 -6.08 -18.56
C ASP A 220 4.15 -6.77 -19.51
N THR A 221 3.61 -6.01 -20.46
CA THR A 221 2.51 -6.45 -21.33
C THR A 221 2.84 -7.74 -22.11
N GLN A 222 4.09 -7.97 -22.49
CA GLN A 222 4.45 -9.15 -23.28
C GLN A 222 4.41 -10.44 -22.45
N ARG A 223 5.15 -10.52 -21.34
CA ARG A 223 5.14 -11.74 -20.49
C ARG A 223 3.75 -11.99 -19.92
N GLN A 224 3.00 -10.94 -19.60
CA GLN A 224 1.63 -11.10 -19.11
C GLN A 224 0.66 -11.65 -20.17
N LYS A 225 0.90 -11.47 -21.47
CA LYS A 225 0.11 -12.12 -22.53
C LYS A 225 0.38 -13.63 -22.59
N GLU A 226 1.62 -14.06 -22.36
CA GLU A 226 1.98 -15.49 -22.32
C GLU A 226 1.33 -16.18 -21.11
N LEU A 227 1.32 -15.51 -19.96
CA LEU A 227 0.69 -16.01 -18.73
C LEU A 227 -0.85 -15.95 -18.75
N ALA A 228 -1.46 -15.15 -19.63
CA ALA A 228 -2.90 -14.89 -19.65
C ALA A 228 -3.78 -16.12 -19.87
N THR A 229 -3.29 -17.09 -20.66
CA THR A 229 -4.12 -18.22 -21.10
C THR A 229 -4.22 -19.31 -20.03
N HIS A 230 -3.11 -19.68 -19.40
CA HIS A 230 -3.04 -20.86 -18.51
C HIS A 230 -2.70 -20.51 -17.06
N PHE A 231 -1.75 -19.61 -16.85
CA PHE A 231 -1.30 -19.25 -15.51
C PHE A 231 -2.36 -18.47 -14.75
N TRP A 232 -2.79 -17.31 -15.27
CA TRP A 232 -3.66 -16.41 -14.53
C TRP A 232 -5.01 -17.02 -14.15
N PRO A 233 -5.76 -17.70 -15.05
CA PRO A 233 -7.01 -18.35 -14.68
C PRO A 233 -6.83 -19.36 -13.55
N THR A 234 -5.77 -20.19 -13.61
CA THR A 234 -5.47 -21.18 -12.58
C THR A 234 -5.05 -20.53 -11.26
N ALA A 235 -4.17 -19.52 -11.31
CA ALA A 235 -3.68 -18.82 -10.13
C ALA A 235 -4.82 -18.12 -9.36
N ILE A 236 -5.78 -17.53 -10.07
CA ILE A 236 -6.97 -16.87 -9.49
C ILE A 236 -7.79 -17.85 -8.64
N GLU A 237 -7.93 -19.09 -9.09
CA GLU A 237 -8.67 -20.12 -8.37
C GLU A 237 -7.83 -20.81 -7.29
N LEU A 238 -6.53 -20.98 -7.52
CA LEU A 238 -5.65 -21.78 -6.67
C LEU A 238 -5.06 -21.00 -5.50
N ALA A 239 -4.56 -19.78 -5.72
CA ALA A 239 -3.81 -19.01 -4.71
C ALA A 239 -4.52 -18.87 -3.35
N PRO A 240 -5.85 -18.64 -3.27
CA PRO A 240 -6.55 -18.54 -1.99
C PRO A 240 -6.52 -19.84 -1.16
N TYR A 241 -6.24 -20.98 -1.77
CA TYR A 241 -6.19 -22.29 -1.12
C TYR A 241 -4.77 -22.78 -0.85
N LEU A 242 -3.75 -21.96 -1.14
CA LEU A 242 -2.35 -22.31 -0.93
C LEU A 242 -1.81 -21.79 0.40
N SER A 243 -0.75 -22.43 0.90
CA SER A 243 0.06 -21.89 2.00
C SER A 243 0.86 -20.66 1.55
N ILE A 244 1.42 -19.87 2.47
CA ILE A 244 2.33 -18.76 2.10
C ILE A 244 3.51 -19.30 1.29
N ASP A 245 4.07 -20.44 1.69
CA ASP A 245 5.18 -21.10 0.97
C ASP A 245 4.78 -21.51 -0.45
N ASP A 246 3.59 -22.07 -0.61
CA ASP A 246 3.09 -22.50 -1.93
C ASP A 246 2.67 -21.32 -2.79
N ARG A 247 2.19 -20.21 -2.19
CA ARG A 247 1.96 -18.94 -2.91
C ARG A 247 3.28 -18.30 -3.35
N ALA A 248 4.32 -18.37 -2.53
CA ALA A 248 5.66 -17.90 -2.90
C ALA A 248 6.18 -18.65 -4.13
N LYS A 249 5.99 -19.96 -4.17
CA LYS A 249 6.27 -20.78 -5.37
C LYS A 249 5.36 -20.38 -6.54
N LEU A 250 4.04 -20.31 -6.34
CA LEU A 250 3.10 -19.94 -7.41
C LEU A 250 3.49 -18.63 -8.11
N PHE A 251 3.84 -17.62 -7.32
CA PHE A 251 4.17 -16.30 -7.86
C PHE A 251 5.64 -16.16 -8.27
N SER A 252 6.50 -17.16 -8.02
CA SER A 252 7.91 -17.09 -8.40
C SER A 252 8.11 -16.91 -9.91
N LEU A 253 7.20 -17.46 -10.73
CA LEU A 253 7.17 -17.25 -12.18
C LEU A 253 7.09 -15.78 -12.58
N LEU A 254 6.48 -14.92 -11.75
CA LEU A 254 6.32 -13.49 -12.04
C LEU A 254 7.65 -12.74 -11.98
N TRP A 255 8.59 -13.22 -11.16
CA TRP A 255 9.93 -12.68 -10.98
C TRP A 255 11.04 -13.67 -11.37
N GLY A 256 10.76 -14.49 -12.39
CA GLY A 256 11.77 -15.34 -13.04
C GLY A 256 12.39 -16.39 -12.14
N GLU A 257 11.63 -16.90 -11.17
CA GLU A 257 12.07 -17.88 -10.18
C GLU A 257 13.31 -17.43 -9.39
N ASN A 258 13.47 -16.11 -9.20
CA ASN A 258 14.54 -15.55 -8.38
C ASN A 258 14.33 -15.92 -6.91
N ASP A 259 15.21 -16.77 -6.37
CA ASP A 259 15.14 -17.25 -4.98
C ASP A 259 15.17 -16.11 -3.94
N PRO A 260 16.10 -15.13 -3.99
CA PRO A 260 16.10 -14.00 -3.05
C PRO A 260 14.77 -13.23 -3.00
N LEU A 261 14.16 -12.95 -4.17
CA LEU A 261 12.86 -12.26 -4.25
C LEU A 261 11.72 -13.14 -3.73
N THR A 262 11.76 -14.44 -4.00
CA THR A 262 10.79 -15.41 -3.49
C THR A 262 10.85 -15.51 -1.96
N ASP A 263 12.06 -15.53 -1.40
CA ASP A 263 12.30 -15.55 0.03
C ASP A 263 11.86 -14.23 0.70
N ALA A 264 12.08 -13.09 0.04
CA ALA A 264 11.58 -11.81 0.51
C ALA A 264 10.04 -11.79 0.55
N TYR A 265 9.36 -12.25 -0.51
CA TYR A 265 7.90 -12.40 -0.51
C TYR A 265 7.43 -13.26 0.67
N ARG A 266 8.04 -14.43 0.86
CA ARG A 266 7.70 -15.37 1.94
C ARG A 266 7.90 -14.71 3.32
N HIS A 267 9.05 -14.08 3.54
CA HIS A 267 9.40 -13.42 4.79
C HIS A 267 8.37 -12.37 5.19
N PHE A 268 8.12 -11.36 4.33
CA PHE A 268 7.17 -10.29 4.66
C PHE A 268 5.72 -10.78 4.74
N SER A 269 5.34 -11.81 3.98
CA SER A 269 4.01 -12.44 4.09
C SER A 269 3.82 -13.12 5.44
N TYR A 270 4.85 -13.78 5.99
CA TYR A 270 4.78 -14.35 7.34
C TYR A 270 4.71 -13.29 8.43
N ILE A 271 5.39 -12.14 8.29
CA ILE A 271 5.25 -11.02 9.23
C ILE A 271 3.81 -10.48 9.21
N LEU A 272 3.20 -10.31 8.02
CA LEU A 272 1.80 -9.93 7.91
C LEU A 272 0.86 -10.97 8.54
N GLN A 273 1.12 -12.27 8.36
CA GLN A 273 0.36 -13.32 9.03
C GLN A 273 0.52 -13.25 10.56
N HIS A 274 1.72 -12.95 11.06
CA HIS A 274 1.97 -12.77 12.49
C HIS A 274 1.19 -11.58 13.08
N LEU A 275 0.97 -10.55 12.26
CA LEU A 275 0.09 -9.41 12.54
C LEU A 275 -1.39 -9.71 12.30
N SER A 276 -1.78 -10.99 12.17
CA SER A 276 -3.16 -11.44 11.89
C SER A 276 -3.74 -10.92 10.56
N GLY A 277 -2.89 -10.53 9.61
CA GLY A 277 -3.30 -10.04 8.30
C GLY A 277 -4.00 -8.67 8.31
N THR A 278 -3.95 -7.93 9.42
CA THR A 278 -4.54 -6.58 9.47
C THR A 278 -3.68 -5.57 8.70
N GLN A 279 -4.36 -4.58 8.12
CA GLN A 279 -3.74 -3.45 7.44
C GLN A 279 -3.51 -2.25 8.35
N LYS A 280 -3.90 -2.30 9.63
CA LYS A 280 -3.74 -1.16 10.55
C LYS A 280 -3.10 -1.62 11.85
N LEU A 281 -2.19 -0.81 12.39
CA LEU A 281 -1.62 -1.05 13.72
C LEU A 281 -1.33 0.25 14.47
N LEU A 282 -1.13 0.10 15.78
CA LEU A 282 -0.57 1.12 16.65
C LEU A 282 0.87 0.77 17.03
N ALA A 283 1.76 1.76 16.97
CA ALA A 283 3.18 1.65 17.27
C ALA A 283 3.58 2.66 18.37
N PRO A 284 4.67 2.38 19.11
CA PRO A 284 5.21 3.29 20.12
C PRO A 284 5.79 4.55 19.46
N LEU A 285 5.90 5.63 20.23
CA LEU A 285 6.46 6.89 19.73
C LEU A 285 7.92 6.75 19.26
N SER A 286 8.66 5.77 19.80
CA SER A 286 10.05 5.46 19.47
C SER A 286 10.30 5.10 17.99
N VAL A 287 9.25 4.78 17.22
CA VAL A 287 9.39 4.57 15.77
C VAL A 287 9.55 5.88 14.99
N LEU A 288 9.30 7.04 15.60
CA LEU A 288 9.41 8.37 14.99
C LEU A 288 10.51 9.22 15.65
N VAL A 289 10.58 9.23 16.99
CA VAL A 289 11.52 10.07 17.74
C VAL A 289 12.14 9.31 18.91
N ASP A 290 13.36 9.68 19.31
CA ASP A 290 14.02 9.13 20.49
C ASP A 290 13.49 9.72 21.82
N ASP A 291 14.07 9.29 22.95
CA ASP A 291 13.68 9.76 24.29
C ASP A 291 13.90 11.26 24.51
N THR A 292 14.75 11.89 23.69
CA THR A 292 15.02 13.34 23.68
C THR A 292 14.16 14.10 22.67
N LEU A 293 13.23 13.40 22.01
CA LEU A 293 12.35 13.91 20.95
C LEU A 293 13.11 14.36 19.69
N LEU A 294 14.29 13.81 19.44
CA LEU A 294 15.02 13.98 18.18
C LEU A 294 14.58 12.90 17.17
N PRO A 295 14.70 13.13 15.85
CA PRO A 295 14.32 12.15 14.84
C PRO A 295 15.01 10.80 15.05
N ALA A 296 14.24 9.73 15.14
CA ALA A 296 14.77 8.37 15.24
C ALA A 296 15.12 7.80 13.86
N ASN A 297 15.98 6.79 13.82
CA ASN A 297 16.20 5.94 12.64
C ASN A 297 15.10 4.88 12.49
N GLY A 298 13.84 5.32 12.52
CA GLY A 298 12.67 4.44 12.45
C GLY A 298 11.97 4.43 11.10
N VAL A 299 10.65 4.24 11.10
CA VAL A 299 9.83 4.00 9.89
C VAL A 299 9.89 5.13 8.86
N MET A 300 10.30 6.32 9.29
CA MET A 300 10.45 7.49 8.43
C MET A 300 11.75 7.47 7.62
N ASN A 301 12.74 6.66 8.02
CA ASN A 301 14.01 6.51 7.33
C ASN A 301 14.03 5.21 6.51
N ILE A 302 14.00 5.34 5.19
CA ILE A 302 14.00 4.19 4.27
C ILE A 302 15.27 3.34 4.40
N ALA A 303 16.38 3.93 4.84
CA ALA A 303 17.67 3.25 5.01
C ALA A 303 17.61 2.16 6.11
N THR A 304 16.67 2.26 7.06
CA THR A 304 16.50 1.28 8.14
C THR A 304 16.23 -0.14 7.61
N LEU A 305 15.65 -0.28 6.41
CA LEU A 305 15.50 -1.60 5.78
C LEU A 305 16.85 -2.28 5.49
N GLY A 306 17.93 -1.52 5.32
CA GLY A 306 19.28 -2.04 5.08
C GLY A 306 19.86 -2.83 6.24
N ASP A 307 19.34 -2.64 7.45
CA ASP A 307 19.77 -3.34 8.66
C ASP A 307 19.07 -4.69 8.88
N LEU A 308 18.09 -5.06 8.03
CA LEU A 308 17.31 -6.29 8.19
C LEU A 308 18.20 -7.52 8.38
N ASN A 309 17.87 -8.36 9.36
CA ASN A 309 18.64 -9.55 9.77
C ASN A 309 20.04 -9.26 10.35
N THR A 310 20.32 -8.03 10.77
CA THR A 310 21.55 -7.68 11.47
C THR A 310 21.31 -7.36 12.94
N PRO A 311 22.36 -7.34 13.79
CA PRO A 311 22.24 -6.88 15.18
C PRO A 311 21.83 -5.41 15.34
N ALA A 312 21.90 -4.59 14.28
CA ALA A 312 21.45 -3.21 14.30
C ALA A 312 19.93 -3.06 14.16
N ASP A 313 19.23 -4.11 13.72
CA ASP A 313 17.78 -4.12 13.54
C ASP A 313 17.07 -4.33 14.88
N ASN A 314 16.55 -3.23 15.43
CA ASN A 314 15.97 -3.22 16.75
C ASN A 314 14.56 -3.85 16.76
N PRO A 315 14.23 -4.71 17.74
CA PRO A 315 12.87 -5.20 17.91
C PRO A 315 11.97 -4.06 18.41
N ILE A 316 10.75 -4.03 17.89
CA ILE A 316 9.70 -3.12 18.29
C ILE A 316 8.43 -3.89 18.62
N GLN A 317 7.69 -3.38 19.60
CA GLN A 317 6.40 -3.91 19.98
C GLN A 317 5.29 -3.08 19.34
N VAL A 318 4.29 -3.72 18.75
CA VAL A 318 3.15 -3.05 18.10
C VAL A 318 1.84 -3.72 18.49
N LEU A 319 0.74 -2.99 18.33
CA LEU A 319 -0.61 -3.48 18.55
C LEU A 319 -1.38 -3.54 17.23
N PRO A 320 -1.59 -4.72 16.64
CA PRO A 320 -2.43 -4.87 15.46
C PRO A 320 -3.86 -4.44 15.75
N LEU A 321 -4.53 -3.77 14.81
CA LEU A 321 -5.93 -3.35 14.94
C LEU A 321 -6.83 -4.29 14.13
N ILE A 322 -7.70 -5.05 14.80
CA ILE A 322 -8.64 -5.99 14.16
C ILE A 322 -10.05 -5.48 14.43
N ASN A 323 -10.79 -5.15 13.37
CA ASN A 323 -12.15 -4.60 13.48
C ASN A 323 -12.24 -3.39 14.43
N GLY A 324 -11.25 -2.49 14.39
CA GLY A 324 -11.17 -1.31 15.27
C GLY A 324 -10.70 -1.58 16.70
N HIS A 325 -10.41 -2.82 17.07
CA HIS A 325 -9.93 -3.19 18.42
C HIS A 325 -8.46 -3.59 18.42
N THR A 326 -7.72 -3.17 19.44
CA THR A 326 -6.32 -3.57 19.63
C THR A 326 -6.22 -5.05 19.98
N ALA A 327 -5.49 -5.80 19.18
CA ALA A 327 -5.15 -7.20 19.43
C ALA A 327 -3.94 -7.32 20.39
N LYS A 328 -3.52 -8.57 20.64
CA LYS A 328 -2.32 -8.85 21.45
C LYS A 328 -1.10 -8.17 20.84
N CYS A 329 -0.22 -7.66 21.70
CA CYS A 329 1.06 -7.11 21.29
C CYS A 329 1.87 -8.14 20.49
N VAL A 330 2.41 -7.68 19.36
CA VAL A 330 3.28 -8.43 18.45
C VAL A 330 4.65 -7.78 18.45
N THR A 331 5.71 -8.58 18.38
CA THR A 331 7.08 -8.09 18.21
C THR A 331 7.53 -8.35 16.78
N LEU A 332 8.09 -7.33 16.14
CA LEU A 332 8.70 -7.39 14.82
C LEU A 332 9.91 -6.47 14.81
N SER A 333 10.72 -6.52 13.76
CA SER A 333 11.87 -5.65 13.62
C SER A 333 11.51 -4.25 13.08
N GLN A 334 12.38 -3.28 13.29
CA GLN A 334 12.19 -1.93 12.77
C GLN A 334 12.32 -1.92 11.24
N ALA A 335 13.24 -2.71 10.68
CA ALA A 335 13.38 -2.89 9.24
C ALA A 335 12.14 -3.53 8.61
N GLU A 336 11.56 -4.55 9.25
CA GLU A 336 10.31 -5.19 8.82
C GLU A 336 9.17 -4.17 8.76
N LEU A 337 8.99 -3.37 9.82
CA LEU A 337 7.96 -2.33 9.83
C LEU A 337 8.21 -1.24 8.79
N THR A 338 9.47 -0.85 8.55
CA THR A 338 9.84 0.14 7.53
C THR A 338 9.42 -0.29 6.14
N LEU A 339 9.60 -1.57 5.77
CA LEU A 339 9.08 -2.05 4.48
C LEU A 339 7.55 -2.14 4.50
N LEU A 340 6.96 -2.70 5.55
CA LEU A 340 5.51 -2.96 5.61
C LEU A 340 4.65 -1.70 5.71
N ALA A 341 5.16 -0.59 6.27
CA ALA A 341 4.38 0.63 6.48
C ALA A 341 4.07 1.36 5.17
N VAL A 342 2.79 1.54 4.84
CA VAL A 342 2.30 2.28 3.66
C VAL A 342 2.03 3.73 4.00
N GLU A 343 1.37 3.97 5.13
CA GLU A 343 0.87 5.30 5.52
C GLU A 343 1.13 5.55 7.00
N LEU A 344 1.59 6.76 7.32
CA LEU A 344 1.63 7.30 8.67
C LEU A 344 0.55 8.37 8.82
N LYS A 345 -0.33 8.21 9.81
CA LYS A 345 -1.36 9.21 10.13
C LYS A 345 -0.83 10.21 11.15
N ILE A 346 -0.86 11.49 10.79
CA ILE A 346 -0.50 12.63 11.65
C ILE A 346 -1.77 13.42 11.99
N PRO A 347 -2.23 13.36 13.25
CA PRO A 347 -3.31 14.23 13.69
C PRO A 347 -2.81 15.67 13.85
N LEU A 348 -3.54 16.63 13.28
CA LEU A 348 -3.25 18.06 13.46
C LEU A 348 -4.06 18.60 14.65
N ASP A 349 -3.37 19.30 15.57
CA ASP A 349 -3.94 19.75 16.86
C ASP A 349 -4.83 20.98 16.74
N LYS A 350 -4.56 21.86 15.77
CA LYS A 350 -5.28 23.11 15.56
C LYS A 350 -5.91 23.11 14.17
N PRO A 351 -7.10 23.69 13.98
CA PRO A 351 -7.70 23.82 12.66
C PRO A 351 -6.82 24.62 11.70
N ALA A 352 -7.05 24.42 10.40
CA ALA A 352 -6.38 25.15 9.34
C ALA A 352 -6.56 26.66 9.49
N ARG A 353 -5.61 27.45 8.96
CA ARG A 353 -5.79 28.91 8.83
C ARG A 353 -7.06 29.28 8.06
N GLU A 354 -7.42 28.46 7.08
CA GLU A 354 -8.64 28.59 6.29
C GLU A 354 -9.59 27.44 6.59
N SER A 355 -10.75 27.74 7.18
CA SER A 355 -11.78 26.77 7.59
C SER A 355 -12.25 25.82 6.47
N ALA A 356 -12.09 26.21 5.19
CA ALA A 356 -12.41 25.35 4.05
C ALA A 356 -11.56 24.06 3.98
N PHE A 357 -10.38 24.06 4.61
CA PHE A 357 -9.46 22.90 4.62
C PHE A 357 -9.56 22.05 5.89
N GLU A 358 -10.40 22.42 6.87
CA GLU A 358 -10.58 21.62 8.09
C GLU A 358 -11.18 20.24 7.81
N SER A 359 -11.99 20.11 6.75
CA SER A 359 -12.59 18.85 6.31
C SER A 359 -11.81 18.14 5.19
N VAL A 360 -10.59 18.59 4.90
CA VAL A 360 -9.74 18.06 3.82
C VAL A 360 -8.51 17.38 4.43
N GLU A 361 -8.23 16.16 4.00
CA GLU A 361 -7.01 15.45 4.37
C GLU A 361 -5.90 15.71 3.33
N LEU A 362 -4.66 15.79 3.79
CA LEU A 362 -3.50 16.02 2.92
C LEU A 362 -2.61 14.78 2.91
N LEU A 363 -2.20 14.34 1.72
CA LEU A 363 -1.27 13.23 1.54
C LEU A 363 0.07 13.74 1.01
N ASN A 364 1.13 13.46 1.75
CA ASN A 364 2.49 13.76 1.34
C ASN A 364 3.18 12.48 0.88
N PHE A 365 3.35 12.33 -0.43
CA PHE A 365 4.00 11.17 -1.01
C PHE A 365 5.53 11.29 -0.92
N PRO A 366 6.24 10.16 -0.81
CA PRO A 366 7.70 10.14 -0.86
C PRO A 366 8.25 10.70 -2.18
N ASP A 367 9.55 10.97 -2.23
CA ASP A 367 10.17 11.55 -3.42
C ASP A 367 10.13 10.59 -4.62
N ALA A 368 9.75 11.13 -5.78
CA ALA A 368 9.87 10.44 -7.06
C ALA A 368 11.34 10.24 -7.48
N ARG A 369 12.27 11.09 -7.00
CA ARG A 369 13.74 10.90 -7.13
C ARG A 369 14.28 9.73 -6.32
N GLY A 370 13.46 9.09 -5.47
CA GLY A 370 13.87 7.91 -4.70
C GLY A 370 14.58 6.86 -5.58
N SER A 371 14.15 6.67 -6.83
CA SER A 371 14.82 5.76 -7.77
C SER A 371 16.30 6.08 -8.04
N GLN A 372 16.74 7.34 -7.95
CA GLN A 372 18.14 7.73 -8.19
C GLN A 372 18.95 7.82 -6.89
N THR A 373 18.33 8.22 -5.78
CA THR A 373 19.05 8.45 -4.51
C THR A 373 19.09 7.23 -3.60
N ILE A 374 18.07 6.37 -3.64
CA ILE A 374 17.99 5.15 -2.81
C ILE A 374 19.18 4.21 -3.04
N PRO A 375 19.63 3.94 -4.28
CA PRO A 375 20.83 3.12 -4.50
C PRO A 375 22.06 3.62 -3.73
N ALA A 376 22.34 4.92 -3.79
CA ALA A 376 23.48 5.51 -3.09
C ALA A 376 23.33 5.49 -1.57
N LEU A 377 22.11 5.71 -1.06
CA LEU A 377 21.82 5.65 0.39
C LEU A 377 22.02 4.25 0.98
N MET A 378 21.90 3.22 0.16
CA MET A 378 21.87 1.82 0.59
C MET A 378 22.99 0.99 -0.08
N GLU A 379 24.03 1.64 -0.61
CA GLU A 379 25.16 0.98 -1.29
C GLU A 379 25.86 -0.02 -0.37
N ASN A 380 25.95 0.30 0.93
CA ASN A 380 26.56 -0.54 1.96
C ASN A 380 25.51 -1.24 2.86
N ALA A 381 24.26 -1.35 2.42
CA ALA A 381 23.22 -2.03 3.17
C ALA A 381 23.58 -3.51 3.36
N ALA A 382 23.44 -4.02 4.58
CA ALA A 382 23.70 -5.42 4.88
C ALA A 382 22.66 -6.34 4.24
N TYR A 383 21.41 -5.89 4.13
CA TYR A 383 20.36 -6.59 3.41
C TYR A 383 20.41 -6.28 1.89
N PRO A 384 20.76 -7.24 1.00
CA PRO A 384 21.06 -6.95 -0.40
C PRO A 384 19.87 -6.40 -1.21
N LEU A 385 18.64 -6.79 -0.85
CA LEU A 385 17.44 -6.37 -1.56
C LEU A 385 16.90 -5.01 -1.08
N ALA A 386 17.51 -4.41 -0.05
CA ALA A 386 16.96 -3.24 0.62
C ALA A 386 16.75 -2.04 -0.33
N SER A 387 17.75 -1.75 -1.17
CA SER A 387 17.64 -0.69 -2.21
C SER A 387 16.54 -1.00 -3.22
N LEU A 388 16.51 -2.23 -3.74
CA LEU A 388 15.61 -2.64 -4.81
C LEU A 388 14.15 -2.64 -4.34
N LEU A 389 13.87 -3.21 -3.17
CA LEU A 389 12.52 -3.22 -2.59
C LEU A 389 12.03 -1.81 -2.22
N SER A 390 12.93 -0.97 -1.71
CA SER A 390 12.62 0.43 -1.38
C SER A 390 12.23 1.24 -2.62
N GLN A 391 12.95 1.07 -3.73
CA GLN A 391 12.61 1.71 -5.00
C GLN A 391 11.28 1.19 -5.56
N ALA A 392 11.10 -0.14 -5.56
CA ALA A 392 9.87 -0.77 -6.04
C ALA A 392 8.65 -0.33 -5.23
N LYS A 393 8.75 -0.29 -3.89
CA LYS A 393 7.71 0.22 -3.00
C LYS A 393 7.39 1.68 -3.29
N ASN A 394 8.39 2.55 -3.40
CA ASN A 394 8.15 3.97 -3.67
C ASN A 394 7.45 4.20 -5.02
N ALA A 395 7.81 3.45 -6.06
CA ALA A 395 7.12 3.49 -7.35
C ALA A 395 5.66 2.97 -7.25
N TYR A 396 5.43 1.98 -6.41
CA TYR A 396 4.13 1.36 -6.21
C TYR A 396 3.13 2.23 -5.40
N LEU A 397 3.59 3.05 -4.46
CA LEU A 397 2.70 3.80 -3.55
C LEU A 397 1.71 4.72 -4.29
N LEU A 398 2.13 5.47 -5.30
CA LEU A 398 1.19 6.32 -6.04
C LEU A 398 0.16 5.50 -6.85
N GLU A 399 0.60 4.38 -7.43
CA GLU A 399 -0.27 3.44 -8.14
C GLU A 399 -1.32 2.85 -7.17
N ARG A 400 -0.90 2.46 -5.96
CA ARG A 400 -1.80 1.97 -4.91
C ARG A 400 -2.93 2.95 -4.63
N TYR A 401 -2.60 4.21 -4.34
CA TYR A 401 -3.61 5.21 -3.98
C TYR A 401 -4.52 5.55 -5.17
N THR A 402 -3.97 5.55 -6.39
CA THR A 402 -4.75 5.74 -7.62
C THR A 402 -5.75 4.59 -7.81
N ASN A 403 -5.31 3.35 -7.64
CA ASN A 403 -6.18 2.18 -7.77
C ASN A 403 -7.23 2.10 -6.66
N GLN A 404 -6.89 2.57 -5.45
CA GLN A 404 -7.82 2.65 -4.33
C GLN A 404 -8.72 3.88 -4.36
N GLN A 405 -8.54 4.78 -5.33
CA GLN A 405 -9.31 6.02 -5.51
C GLN A 405 -9.20 7.01 -4.33
N GLN A 406 -8.13 6.91 -3.54
CA GLN A 406 -7.94 7.69 -2.30
C GLN A 406 -7.36 9.10 -2.53
N ILE A 407 -7.32 9.59 -3.77
CA ILE A 407 -6.84 10.93 -4.14
C ILE A 407 -7.92 11.62 -4.97
N ASN A 408 -8.48 12.72 -4.47
CA ASN A 408 -9.45 13.53 -5.22
C ASN A 408 -8.77 14.60 -6.06
N LEU A 409 -7.67 15.17 -5.56
CA LEU A 409 -6.87 16.17 -6.25
C LEU A 409 -5.39 15.83 -6.10
N LEU A 410 -4.64 15.89 -7.20
CA LEU A 410 -3.20 15.65 -7.20
C LEU A 410 -2.46 16.94 -7.58
N LEU A 411 -1.60 17.42 -6.68
CA LEU A 411 -0.72 18.56 -6.88
C LEU A 411 0.70 18.08 -7.17
N VAL A 412 1.24 18.48 -8.32
CA VAL A 412 2.58 18.09 -8.77
C VAL A 412 3.54 19.26 -8.57
N CYS A 413 4.48 19.10 -7.64
CA CYS A 413 5.47 20.10 -7.26
C CYS A 413 6.73 19.94 -8.14
N THR A 414 6.81 20.70 -9.22
CA THR A 414 7.89 20.61 -10.23
C THR A 414 8.95 21.70 -10.13
N ALA A 415 8.74 22.77 -9.36
CA ALA A 415 9.67 23.89 -9.29
C ALA A 415 10.97 23.49 -8.57
N THR A 416 12.04 23.25 -9.34
CA THR A 416 13.39 22.99 -8.84
C THR A 416 14.11 24.32 -8.57
N ASP A 417 14.94 24.37 -7.53
CA ASP A 417 15.85 25.51 -7.29
C ASP A 417 17.00 25.59 -8.31
N GLN A 418 17.11 24.61 -9.23
CA GLN A 418 18.15 24.56 -10.27
C GLN A 418 17.58 24.93 -11.65
N ARG A 419 18.02 26.10 -12.15
CA ARG A 419 17.72 26.65 -13.50
C ARG A 419 18.19 25.76 -14.68
N SER A 420 18.86 24.64 -14.44
CA SER A 420 19.41 23.78 -15.51
C SER A 420 18.40 22.76 -16.09
N ASP A 421 17.29 22.46 -15.40
CA ASP A 421 16.34 21.43 -15.85
C ASP A 421 15.15 21.98 -16.67
N THR A 422 15.07 23.30 -16.89
CA THR A 422 14.03 23.92 -17.72
C THR A 422 14.30 23.85 -19.23
N LEU A 423 15.38 23.19 -19.67
CA LEU A 423 15.75 23.09 -21.09
C LEU A 423 15.82 21.63 -21.57
N ALA A 424 14.79 20.85 -21.28
CA ALA A 424 14.49 19.61 -22.01
C ALA A 424 13.03 19.21 -21.75
N SER A 425 12.10 20.02 -22.26
CA SER A 425 10.71 19.61 -22.48
C SER A 425 10.49 19.37 -23.97
#